data_AF-A0AAD5Q2P8-F1
#
_entry.id   AF-A0AAD5Q2P8-F1
#
_cell.length_a   1.000
_cell.length_b   1.000
_cell.length_c   1.000
_cell.angle_alpha   90.00
_cell.angle_beta   90.00
_cell.angle_gamma   90.00
#
_symmetry.space_group_name_H-M   'P 1'
#
loop_
_entity.id
_entity.type
_entity.pdbx_description
1 polymer ?
#
loop_
_entity_poly.entity_id
_entity_poly.type
_entity_poly.pdbx_seq_one_letter_code
_entity_poly.pdbx_strand_id
1 'polypeptide(L)'
;MAFSADPLLRHDNLHGRVVATVDQLDLHDVDGTFAIDLMAWLYLLVPENDFVLVHGVTSAWALQQVEPHLSLTDRQRAWTVWLRVALSAFLTREVRELQEDVHHRLIQDDSAVQAELASLSSWDELVTTTLELDGDDVDEHVYKFVQVMRGHAAWKKSSEGRRDDENGHSFFTPTQREYVARAATTKMLSMPFHIEVDGCD
;
A
#
# COMPACT_ATOMS: atom_id res chain seq x y z
N MET A 1 5.43 -1.21 21.89
CA MET A 1 4.45 -2.09 22.57
C MET A 1 4.25 -3.30 21.68
N ALA A 2 4.43 -4.50 22.23
CA ALA A 2 4.54 -5.74 21.46
C ALA A 2 3.17 -6.24 20.98
N PHE A 3 3.00 -6.33 19.67
CA PHE A 3 1.95 -7.13 19.05
C PHE A 3 2.19 -8.60 19.42
N SER A 4 1.40 -9.14 20.34
CA SER A 4 1.31 -10.59 20.51
C SER A 4 0.44 -11.14 19.39
N ALA A 5 1.01 -11.99 18.54
CA ALA A 5 0.30 -12.72 17.50
C ALA A 5 -0.67 -13.72 18.17
N ASP A 6 -1.96 -13.40 18.13
CA ASP A 6 -3.02 -14.36 18.45
C ASP A 6 -3.50 -14.96 17.12
N PRO A 7 -3.36 -16.28 16.90
CA PRO A 7 -3.75 -16.97 15.66
C PRO A 7 -5.27 -17.00 15.42
N LEU A 8 -6.07 -16.30 16.24
CA LEU A 8 -7.51 -16.14 16.13
C LEU A 8 -7.93 -14.75 15.65
N LEU A 9 -7.06 -14.00 14.96
CA LEU A 9 -7.31 -12.62 14.54
C LEU A 9 -8.39 -12.54 13.44
N ARG A 10 -9.66 -12.52 13.87
CA ARG A 10 -10.84 -12.28 13.02
C ARG A 10 -10.93 -10.81 12.58
N HIS A 11 -11.65 -10.56 11.48
CA HIS A 11 -11.91 -9.23 10.88
C HIS A 11 -12.23 -8.12 11.90
N ASP A 12 -13.05 -8.41 12.92
CA ASP A 12 -13.43 -7.43 13.96
C ASP A 12 -12.24 -6.90 14.77
N ASN A 13 -11.19 -7.70 14.94
CA ASN A 13 -9.95 -7.31 15.63
C ASN A 13 -9.01 -6.51 14.70
N LEU A 14 -9.08 -6.71 13.39
CA LEU A 14 -8.38 -5.87 12.41
C LEU A 14 -9.05 -4.50 12.31
N HIS A 15 -10.38 -4.44 12.27
CA HIS A 15 -11.11 -3.18 12.34
C HIS A 15 -10.68 -2.40 13.59
N GLY A 16 -10.67 -3.04 14.76
CA GLY A 16 -10.18 -2.44 16.00
C GLY A 16 -8.71 -1.99 15.93
N ARG A 17 -7.82 -2.75 15.28
CA ARG A 17 -6.40 -2.41 15.13
C ARG A 17 -6.15 -1.29 14.11
N VAL A 18 -6.78 -1.34 12.94
CA VAL A 18 -6.68 -0.30 11.91
C VAL A 18 -7.27 0.99 12.43
N VAL A 19 -8.44 0.95 13.09
CA VAL A 19 -9.02 2.12 13.76
C VAL A 19 -8.12 2.60 14.89
N ALA A 20 -7.62 1.74 15.77
CA ALA A 20 -6.71 2.18 16.85
C ALA A 20 -5.39 2.74 16.34
N THR A 21 -4.85 2.23 15.23
CA THR A 21 -3.66 2.77 14.56
C THR A 21 -3.99 4.11 13.93
N VAL A 22 -5.11 4.22 13.20
CA VAL A 22 -5.54 5.46 12.53
C VAL A 22 -5.89 6.56 13.53
N ASP A 23 -6.54 6.22 14.64
CA ASP A 23 -6.89 7.15 15.71
C ASP A 23 -5.65 7.70 16.43
N GLN A 24 -4.51 7.00 16.33
CA GLN A 24 -3.21 7.44 16.85
C GLN A 24 -2.38 8.22 15.81
N LEU A 25 -2.78 8.24 14.54
CA LEU A 25 -2.07 8.99 13.51
C LEU A 25 -2.46 10.47 13.59
N ASP A 26 -1.44 11.33 13.60
CA ASP A 26 -1.65 12.75 13.39
C ASP A 26 -2.00 12.99 11.91
N LEU A 27 -3.31 13.15 11.64
CA LEU A 27 -3.83 13.35 10.29
C LEU A 27 -3.38 14.66 9.64
N HIS A 28 -2.80 15.60 10.41
CA HIS A 28 -2.27 16.85 9.89
C HIS A 28 -1.07 16.66 8.94
N ASP A 29 -0.41 15.51 9.05
CA ASP A 29 0.85 15.19 8.40
C ASP A 29 0.72 14.10 7.32
N VAL A 30 -0.50 13.72 6.95
CA VAL A 30 -0.75 12.78 5.85
C VAL A 30 -0.35 13.42 4.53
N ASP A 31 0.55 12.75 3.81
CA ASP A 31 0.94 13.07 2.44
C ASP A 31 0.83 11.83 1.54
N GLY A 32 1.12 12.01 0.25
CA GLY A 32 1.01 10.90 -0.71
C GLY A 32 1.96 9.74 -0.43
N THR A 33 3.11 9.99 0.20
CA THR A 33 4.06 8.92 0.54
C THR A 33 3.44 8.03 1.61
N PHE A 34 2.92 8.64 2.67
CA PHE A 34 2.20 7.95 3.73
C PHE A 34 1.02 7.14 3.18
N ALA A 35 0.20 7.78 2.33
CA ALA A 35 -1.01 7.18 1.79
C ALA A 35 -0.72 5.93 0.95
N ILE A 36 0.31 5.98 0.09
CA ILE A 36 0.73 4.84 -0.73
C ILE A 36 1.30 3.73 0.16
N ASP A 37 2.14 4.04 1.15
CA ASP A 37 2.67 3.04 2.08
C ASP A 37 1.54 2.29 2.80
N LEU A 38 0.58 3.03 3.36
CA LEU A 38 -0.55 2.48 4.09
C LEU A 38 -1.37 1.53 3.21
N MET A 39 -1.73 1.95 1.99
CA MET A 39 -2.56 1.13 1.11
C MET A 39 -1.82 -0.07 0.53
N ALA A 40 -0.53 0.08 0.21
CA ALA A 40 0.28 -1.04 -0.25
C ALA A 40 0.45 -2.10 0.86
N TRP A 41 0.56 -1.66 2.12
CA TRP A 41 0.57 -2.53 3.28
C TRP A 41 -0.77 -3.26 3.47
N LEU A 42 -1.89 -2.54 3.46
CA LEU A 42 -3.22 -3.14 3.56
C LEU A 42 -3.48 -4.13 2.41
N TYR A 43 -3.01 -3.81 1.20
CA TYR A 43 -3.06 -4.70 0.04
C TYR A 43 -2.32 -6.01 0.26
N LEU A 44 -1.15 -5.99 0.91
CA LEU A 44 -0.42 -7.21 1.24
C LEU A 44 -1.07 -8.03 2.36
N LEU A 45 -1.78 -7.39 3.28
CA LEU A 45 -2.49 -8.09 4.35
C LEU A 45 -3.69 -8.88 3.84
N VAL A 46 -4.36 -8.42 2.79
CA VAL A 46 -5.48 -9.16 2.18
C VAL A 46 -4.92 -10.26 1.29
N PRO A 47 -5.47 -11.49 1.29
CA PRO A 47 -4.95 -12.58 0.48
C PRO A 47 -5.25 -12.41 -1.02
N GLU A 48 -6.37 -11.80 -1.38
CA GLU A 48 -6.80 -11.66 -2.79
C GLU A 48 -6.22 -10.42 -3.49
N ASN A 49 -6.19 -10.43 -4.82
CA ASN A 49 -5.97 -9.23 -5.63
C ASN A 49 -7.24 -8.37 -5.64
N ASP A 50 -7.22 -7.41 -4.74
CA ASP A 50 -8.35 -6.57 -4.39
C ASP A 50 -8.34 -5.25 -5.18
N PHE A 51 -9.35 -5.07 -6.03
CA PHE A 51 -9.50 -3.85 -6.82
C PHE A 51 -9.59 -2.57 -5.98
N VAL A 52 -10.29 -2.60 -4.84
CA VAL A 52 -10.48 -1.41 -3.98
C VAL A 52 -9.15 -0.97 -3.38
N LEU A 53 -8.31 -1.92 -2.96
CA LEU A 53 -6.99 -1.64 -2.40
C LEU A 53 -6.02 -1.13 -3.47
N VAL A 54 -6.06 -1.73 -4.68
CA VAL A 54 -5.31 -1.26 -5.85
C VAL A 54 -5.73 0.15 -6.26
N HIS A 55 -7.04 0.42 -6.25
CA HIS A 55 -7.59 1.74 -6.51
C HIS A 55 -7.17 2.73 -5.42
N GLY A 56 -7.12 2.32 -4.15
CA GLY A 56 -6.59 3.14 -3.07
C GLY A 56 -5.13 3.55 -3.32
N VAL A 57 -4.26 2.60 -3.66
CA VAL A 57 -2.86 2.88 -4.00
C VAL A 57 -2.74 3.85 -5.19
N THR A 58 -3.44 3.57 -6.29
CA THR A 58 -3.32 4.36 -7.52
C THR A 58 -3.97 5.75 -7.38
N SER A 59 -5.06 5.89 -6.62
CA SER A 59 -5.67 7.18 -6.31
C SER A 59 -4.84 8.02 -5.34
N ALA A 60 -4.16 7.39 -4.36
CA ALA A 60 -3.17 8.08 -3.53
C ALA A 60 -2.05 8.67 -4.40
N TRP A 61 -1.49 7.86 -5.30
CA TRP A 61 -0.47 8.36 -6.23
C TRP A 61 -0.97 9.51 -7.10
N ALA A 62 -2.18 9.40 -7.66
CA ALA A 62 -2.77 10.48 -8.46
C ALA A 62 -2.94 11.78 -7.64
N LEU A 63 -3.41 11.68 -6.39
CA LEU A 63 -3.53 12.83 -5.49
C LEU A 63 -2.15 13.42 -5.12
N GLN A 64 -1.13 12.58 -4.95
CA GLN A 64 0.26 13.01 -4.73
C GLN A 64 0.79 13.84 -5.91
N GLN A 65 0.45 13.46 -7.16
CA GLN A 65 0.90 14.22 -8.35
C GLN A 65 0.31 15.62 -8.42
N VAL A 66 -0.90 15.83 -7.88
CA VAL A 66 -1.55 17.15 -7.87
C VAL A 66 -1.25 17.96 -6.61
N GLU A 67 -0.69 17.33 -5.58
CA GLU A 67 -0.35 17.96 -4.30
C GLU A 67 0.44 19.28 -4.45
N PRO A 68 1.46 19.39 -5.31
CA PRO A 68 2.22 20.64 -5.49
C PRO A 68 1.40 21.82 -6.01
N HIS A 69 0.21 21.55 -6.56
CA HIS A 69 -0.70 22.56 -7.12
C HIS A 69 -1.80 22.98 -6.15
N LEU A 70 -1.90 22.35 -4.98
CA LEU A 70 -2.92 22.65 -3.98
C LEU A 70 -2.43 23.68 -2.97
N SER A 71 -3.36 24.49 -2.46
CA SER A 71 -3.10 25.27 -1.25
C SER A 71 -2.87 24.32 -0.06
N LEU A 72 -2.19 24.79 0.99
CA LEU A 72 -1.98 23.97 2.18
C LEU A 72 -3.29 23.43 2.77
N THR A 73 -4.32 24.28 2.82
CA THR A 73 -5.65 23.91 3.34
C THR A 73 -6.37 22.91 2.44
N ASP A 74 -6.33 23.09 1.12
CA ASP A 74 -6.97 22.16 0.18
C ASP A 74 -6.26 20.80 0.19
N ARG A 75 -4.93 20.80 0.29
CA ARG A 75 -4.13 19.60 0.44
C ARG A 75 -4.54 18.80 1.68
N GLN A 76 -4.59 19.44 2.84
CA GLN A 76 -4.99 18.78 4.09
C GLN A 76 -6.39 18.19 3.99
N ARG A 77 -7.33 18.94 3.41
CA ARG A 77 -8.70 18.48 3.19
C ARG A 77 -8.74 17.29 2.24
N ALA A 78 -8.01 17.35 1.13
CA ALA A 78 -7.98 16.28 0.14
C ALA A 78 -7.46 14.98 0.75
N TRP A 79 -6.33 15.03 1.46
CA TRP A 79 -5.77 13.85 2.13
C TRP A 79 -6.67 13.30 3.24
N THR A 80 -7.30 14.19 4.02
CA THR A 80 -8.26 13.77 5.05
C THR A 80 -9.46 13.03 4.43
N VAL A 81 -10.01 13.57 3.34
CA VAL A 81 -11.16 12.94 2.65
C VAL A 81 -10.73 11.62 2.03
N TRP A 82 -9.61 11.60 1.31
CA TRP A 82 -9.08 10.40 0.69
C TRP A 82 -8.86 9.28 1.71
N LEU A 83 -8.21 9.58 2.84
CA LEU A 83 -7.91 8.59 3.88
C LEU A 83 -9.21 8.02 4.48
N ARG A 84 -10.19 8.87 4.77
CA ARG A 84 -11.49 8.42 5.29
C ARG A 84 -12.22 7.52 4.31
N VAL A 85 -12.20 7.85 3.02
CA VAL A 85 -12.84 7.03 1.98
C VAL A 85 -12.11 5.69 1.85
N ALA A 86 -10.79 5.70 1.74
CA ALA A 86 -9.98 4.49 1.58
C ALA A 86 -10.15 3.53 2.76
N LEU A 87 -10.09 4.05 3.99
CA LEU A 87 -10.29 3.25 5.20
C LEU A 87 -11.72 2.76 5.34
N SER A 88 -12.72 3.61 5.05
CA SER A 88 -14.13 3.16 5.10
C SER A 88 -14.36 2.03 4.11
N ALA A 89 -13.86 2.17 2.87
CA ALA A 89 -13.97 1.15 1.85
C ALA A 89 -13.32 -0.17 2.30
N PHE A 90 -12.11 -0.09 2.86
CA PHE A 90 -11.41 -1.26 3.42
C PHE A 90 -12.20 -1.93 4.56
N LEU A 91 -12.66 -1.14 5.54
CA LEU A 91 -13.37 -1.66 6.72
C LEU A 91 -14.74 -2.26 6.40
N THR A 92 -15.34 -1.86 5.28
CA THR A 92 -16.60 -2.44 4.78
C THR A 92 -16.43 -3.70 3.95
N ARG A 93 -15.18 -4.13 3.66
CA ARG A 93 -14.94 -5.36 2.90
C ARG A 93 -15.14 -6.59 3.78
N GLU A 94 -15.67 -7.66 3.22
CA GLU A 94 -15.77 -8.96 3.90
C GLU A 94 -14.46 -9.75 3.82
N VAL A 95 -13.36 -9.22 4.36
CA VAL A 95 -12.08 -9.95 4.39
C VAL A 95 -12.11 -10.98 5.53
N ARG A 96 -12.15 -12.28 5.17
CA ARG A 96 -12.31 -13.37 6.15
C ARG A 96 -11.01 -13.75 6.85
N GLU A 97 -9.88 -13.65 6.15
CA GLU A 97 -8.56 -14.06 6.63
C GLU A 97 -7.51 -13.03 6.19
N LEU A 98 -6.52 -12.75 7.04
CA LEU A 98 -5.41 -11.85 6.73
C LEU A 98 -4.11 -12.64 6.66
N GLN A 99 -3.19 -12.19 5.82
CA GLN A 99 -1.83 -12.71 5.77
C GLN A 99 -1.02 -12.20 6.96
N GLU A 100 -1.03 -12.97 8.06
CA GLU A 100 -0.35 -12.63 9.32
C GLU A 100 1.16 -12.41 9.16
N ASP A 101 1.77 -13.13 8.22
CA ASP A 101 3.21 -13.12 7.97
C ASP A 101 3.74 -11.73 7.60
N VAL A 102 2.97 -10.95 6.84
CA VAL A 102 3.40 -9.63 6.33
C VAL A 102 3.64 -8.65 7.47
N HIS A 103 2.76 -8.65 8.48
CA HIS A 103 2.92 -7.80 9.66
C HIS A 103 4.14 -8.22 10.48
N HIS A 104 4.35 -9.53 10.69
CA HIS A 104 5.50 -10.01 11.45
C HIS A 104 6.83 -9.65 10.79
N ARG A 105 6.88 -9.61 9.45
CA ARG A 105 8.09 -9.27 8.69
C ARG A 105 8.41 -7.78 8.76
N LEU A 106 7.41 -6.91 8.68
CA LEU A 106 7.62 -5.45 8.65
C LEU A 106 7.94 -4.84 10.03
N ILE A 107 7.72 -5.57 11.13
CA ILE A 107 8.18 -5.16 12.47
C ILE A 107 9.60 -5.62 12.79
N GLN A 108 10.24 -6.40 11.92
CA GLN A 108 11.64 -6.81 12.09
C GLN A 108 12.58 -5.66 11.75
N ASP A 109 13.84 -5.80 12.15
CA ASP A 109 14.87 -4.82 11.75
C ASP A 109 15.09 -4.82 10.23
N ASP A 110 15.61 -3.69 9.71
CA ASP A 110 15.88 -3.51 8.28
C ASP A 110 16.81 -4.58 7.71
N SER A 111 17.65 -5.24 8.51
CA SER A 111 18.58 -6.28 8.02
C SER A 111 17.86 -7.58 7.68
N ALA A 112 16.83 -7.95 8.46
CA ALA A 112 15.97 -9.09 8.15
C ALA A 112 15.14 -8.82 6.89
N VAL A 113 14.56 -7.62 6.77
CA VAL A 113 13.82 -7.19 5.58
C VAL A 113 14.72 -7.20 4.34
N GLN A 114 15.97 -6.74 4.46
CA GLN A 114 16.95 -6.74 3.37
C GLN A 114 17.26 -8.15 2.85
N ALA A 115 17.35 -9.14 3.73
CA ALA A 115 17.61 -10.52 3.33
C ALA A 115 16.45 -11.11 2.51
N GLU A 116 15.21 -10.85 2.91
CA GLU A 116 14.04 -11.27 2.12
C GLU A 116 13.92 -10.47 0.82
N LEU A 117 14.22 -9.18 0.84
CA LEU A 117 14.19 -8.33 -0.35
C LEU A 117 15.12 -8.86 -1.46
N ALA A 118 16.24 -9.49 -1.08
CA ALA A 118 17.15 -10.13 -2.01
C ALA A 118 16.57 -11.40 -2.67
N SER A 119 15.54 -12.01 -2.08
CA SER A 119 14.85 -13.19 -2.62
C SER A 119 13.69 -12.86 -3.56
N LEU A 120 13.18 -11.63 -3.54
CA LEU A 120 12.14 -11.19 -4.45
C LEU A 120 12.69 -10.99 -5.88
N SER A 121 11.82 -11.00 -6.88
CA SER A 121 12.17 -10.62 -8.25
C SER A 121 12.57 -9.15 -8.33
N SER A 122 13.61 -8.83 -9.07
CA SER A 122 14.08 -7.47 -9.30
C SER A 122 13.05 -6.62 -10.05
N TRP A 123 13.17 -5.29 -10.00
CA TRP A 123 12.26 -4.41 -10.75
C TRP A 123 12.27 -4.67 -12.26
N ASP A 124 13.43 -5.01 -12.83
CA ASP A 124 13.53 -5.30 -14.26
C ASP A 124 12.81 -6.60 -14.63
N GLU A 125 12.90 -7.64 -13.78
CA GLU A 125 12.13 -8.89 -13.95
C GLU A 125 10.63 -8.65 -13.78
N LEU A 126 10.21 -7.90 -12.75
CA LEU A 126 8.80 -7.57 -12.51
C LEU A 126 8.21 -6.77 -13.66
N VAL A 127 8.93 -5.77 -14.17
CA VAL A 127 8.50 -4.96 -15.32
C VAL A 127 8.44 -5.82 -16.58
N THR A 128 9.44 -6.65 -16.84
CA THR A 128 9.44 -7.57 -17.99
C THR A 128 8.23 -8.50 -17.93
N THR A 129 8.01 -9.14 -16.78
CA THR A 129 6.84 -10.01 -16.53
C THR A 129 5.53 -9.27 -16.78
N THR A 130 5.43 -8.01 -16.32
CA THR A 130 4.24 -7.17 -16.53
C THR A 130 4.00 -6.87 -18.00
N LEU A 131 5.05 -6.57 -18.76
CA LEU A 131 4.97 -6.27 -20.19
C LEU A 131 4.71 -7.51 -21.06
N GLU A 132 5.05 -8.69 -20.55
CA GLU A 132 4.76 -9.99 -21.17
C GLU A 132 3.35 -10.51 -20.89
N LEU A 133 2.58 -9.83 -20.03
CA LEU A 133 1.15 -10.10 -19.88
C LEU A 133 0.48 -9.84 -21.24
N ASP A 134 -0.01 -10.90 -21.86
CA ASP A 134 -0.60 -10.88 -23.19
C ASP A 134 -2.06 -11.38 -23.12
N GLY A 135 -2.96 -10.72 -23.84
CA GLY A 135 -4.39 -11.04 -23.89
C GLY A 135 -5.33 -9.85 -23.68
N ASP A 136 -6.53 -9.93 -24.26
CA ASP A 136 -7.58 -8.90 -24.17
C ASP A 136 -8.16 -8.70 -22.75
N ASP A 137 -7.80 -9.59 -21.81
CA ASP A 137 -8.33 -9.64 -20.43
C ASP A 137 -7.36 -9.06 -19.38
N VAL A 138 -6.21 -8.51 -19.79
CA VAL A 138 -5.26 -7.89 -18.83
C VAL A 138 -5.78 -6.52 -18.42
N ASP A 139 -6.17 -6.41 -17.16
CA ASP A 139 -6.70 -5.17 -16.60
C ASP A 139 -5.60 -4.06 -16.54
N GLU A 140 -5.93 -2.88 -17.08
CA GLU A 140 -5.07 -1.69 -17.05
C GLU A 140 -4.57 -1.30 -15.63
N HIS A 141 -5.30 -1.70 -14.59
CA HIS A 141 -4.94 -1.47 -13.20
C HIS A 141 -3.68 -2.24 -12.80
N VAL A 142 -3.34 -3.36 -13.46
CA VAL A 142 -2.06 -4.08 -13.25
C VAL A 142 -0.90 -3.15 -13.63
N TYR A 143 -0.89 -2.62 -14.85
CA TYR A 143 0.19 -1.77 -15.35
C TYR A 143 0.34 -0.51 -14.52
N LYS A 144 -0.78 0.14 -14.17
CA LYS A 144 -0.79 1.33 -13.30
C LYS A 144 -0.21 1.00 -11.93
N PHE A 145 -0.61 -0.11 -11.32
CA PHE A 145 -0.12 -0.51 -10.00
C PHE A 145 1.38 -0.76 -10.01
N VAL A 146 1.89 -1.53 -10.97
CA VAL A 146 3.33 -1.80 -11.11
C VAL A 146 4.11 -0.51 -11.31
N GLN A 147 3.62 0.41 -12.15
CA GLN A 147 4.23 1.72 -12.36
C GLN A 147 4.30 2.53 -11.07
N VAL A 148 3.19 2.60 -10.32
CA VAL A 148 3.11 3.34 -9.05
C VAL A 148 4.07 2.74 -8.02
N MET A 149 4.06 1.42 -7.84
CA MET A 149 4.94 0.74 -6.87
C MET A 149 6.42 0.97 -7.19
N ARG A 150 6.82 0.83 -8.47
CA ARG A 150 8.20 1.08 -8.90
C ARG A 150 8.62 2.53 -8.63
N GLY A 151 7.77 3.49 -9.00
CA GLY A 151 8.04 4.91 -8.78
C GLY A 151 8.14 5.26 -7.30
N HIS A 152 7.22 4.71 -6.49
CA HIS A 152 7.16 4.92 -5.04
C HIS A 152 8.37 4.32 -4.31
N ALA A 153 8.82 3.13 -4.73
CA ALA A 153 10.00 2.49 -4.16
C ALA A 153 11.29 3.30 -4.44
N ALA A 154 11.39 3.90 -5.63
CA ALA A 154 12.46 4.79 -6.00
C ALA A 154 12.34 6.21 -5.42
N TRP A 155 11.21 6.54 -4.77
CA TRP A 155 10.94 7.88 -4.27
C TRP A 155 11.94 8.26 -3.17
N LYS A 156 12.73 9.29 -3.48
CA LYS A 156 13.58 10.00 -2.52
C LYS A 156 12.96 11.37 -2.38
N LYS A 157 12.51 11.74 -1.17
CA LYS A 157 12.03 13.09 -0.89
C LYS A 157 13.12 14.06 -1.34
N SER A 158 12.83 14.90 -2.33
CA SER A 158 13.79 15.91 -2.79
C SER A 158 14.13 16.79 -1.60
N SER A 159 15.42 16.94 -1.31
CA SER A 159 15.98 17.72 -0.20
C SER A 159 15.69 19.23 -0.25
N GLU A 160 14.83 19.68 -1.16
CA GLU A 160 14.41 21.07 -1.25
C GLU A 160 13.17 21.32 -0.37
N GLY A 161 13.45 21.55 0.90
CA GLY A 161 12.61 22.40 1.75
C GLY A 161 11.46 21.72 2.50
N ARG A 162 11.75 20.75 3.39
CA ARG A 162 10.97 20.53 4.62
C ARG A 162 11.58 19.45 5.52
N ARG A 163 12.05 19.92 6.69
CA ARG A 163 12.40 19.24 7.96
C ARG A 163 13.23 17.95 7.87
N ASP A 164 14.41 18.04 8.49
CA ASP A 164 15.42 17.00 8.68
C ASP A 164 14.96 15.89 9.64
N ASP A 165 13.87 15.21 9.28
CA ASP A 165 13.42 14.00 9.94
C ASP A 165 13.75 12.88 8.95
N GLU A 166 14.68 12.00 9.28
CA GLU A 166 15.23 10.99 8.36
C GLU A 166 14.18 10.05 7.73
N ASN A 167 12.95 10.04 8.26
CA ASN A 167 11.80 9.28 7.76
C ASN A 167 10.62 10.13 7.28
N GLY A 168 10.78 11.45 7.08
CA GLY A 168 9.74 12.44 6.82
C GLY A 168 8.35 11.88 6.45
N HIS A 169 7.41 11.88 7.40
CA HIS A 169 6.00 11.42 7.30
C HIS A 169 5.75 10.02 6.71
N SER A 170 6.78 9.27 6.34
CA SER A 170 6.67 7.94 5.76
C SER A 170 6.29 6.90 6.81
N PHE A 171 5.44 5.94 6.43
CA PHE A 171 5.08 4.82 7.29
C PHE A 171 6.20 3.77 7.32
N PHE A 172 7.00 3.67 6.26
CA PHE A 172 8.10 2.72 6.12
C PHE A 172 9.48 3.37 6.01
N THR A 173 10.53 2.64 6.43
CA THR A 173 11.91 2.93 6.00
C THR A 173 12.04 2.73 4.49
N PRO A 174 13.06 3.29 3.82
CA PRO A 174 13.28 3.05 2.40
C PRO A 174 13.39 1.55 2.04
N THR A 175 14.05 0.75 2.89
CA THR A 175 14.18 -0.70 2.71
C THR A 175 12.84 -1.41 2.83
N GLN A 176 12.05 -1.07 3.85
CA GLN A 176 10.70 -1.62 4.04
C GLN A 176 9.77 -1.23 2.88
N ARG A 177 9.85 0.01 2.38
CA ARG A 177 9.06 0.46 1.24
C ARG A 177 9.40 -0.32 -0.03
N GLU A 178 10.69 -0.49 -0.31
CA GLU A 178 11.18 -1.28 -1.45
C GLU A 178 10.69 -2.74 -1.36
N TYR A 179 10.73 -3.34 -0.17
CA TYR A 179 10.15 -4.67 0.08
C TYR A 179 8.65 -4.71 -0.18
N VAL A 180 7.87 -3.82 0.44
CA VAL A 180 6.41 -3.78 0.31
C VAL A 180 6.03 -3.60 -1.16
N ALA A 181 6.68 -2.67 -1.86
CA ALA A 181 6.40 -2.40 -3.26
C ALA A 181 6.68 -3.62 -4.16
N ARG A 182 7.82 -4.30 -3.98
CA ARG A 182 8.16 -5.49 -4.76
C ARG A 182 7.28 -6.69 -4.39
N ALA A 183 7.03 -6.92 -3.10
CA ALA A 183 6.15 -8.00 -2.66
C ALA A 183 4.71 -7.81 -3.16
N ALA A 184 4.18 -6.58 -3.09
CA ALA A 184 2.85 -6.25 -3.59
C ALA A 184 2.76 -6.44 -5.12
N THR A 185 3.81 -6.04 -5.84
CA THR A 185 3.90 -6.25 -7.29
C THR A 185 3.96 -7.75 -7.62
N THR A 186 4.77 -8.53 -6.90
CA THR A 186 4.82 -9.99 -7.07
C THR A 186 3.46 -10.64 -6.83
N LYS A 187 2.74 -10.22 -5.78
CA LYS A 187 1.37 -10.67 -5.52
C LYS A 187 0.43 -10.30 -6.68
N MET A 188 0.46 -9.05 -7.12
CA MET A 188 -0.36 -8.58 -8.24
C MET A 188 -0.19 -9.47 -9.48
N LEU A 189 1.05 -9.84 -9.81
CA LEU A 189 1.36 -10.63 -10.99
C LEU A 189 1.12 -12.13 -10.83
N SER A 190 0.93 -12.64 -9.60
CA SER A 190 0.81 -14.09 -9.34
C SER A 190 -0.61 -14.61 -9.24
N MET A 191 -1.61 -13.73 -9.22
CA MET A 191 -3.02 -14.10 -9.08
C MET A 191 -3.93 -13.19 -9.93
N PRO A 192 -5.09 -13.70 -10.39
CA PRO A 192 -6.05 -12.89 -11.14
C PRO A 192 -6.76 -11.88 -10.23
N PHE A 193 -7.24 -10.78 -10.81
CA PHE A 193 -8.10 -9.82 -10.09
C PHE A 193 -9.39 -10.48 -9.64
N HIS A 194 -9.73 -10.29 -8.36
CA HIS A 194 -11.08 -10.60 -7.89
C HIS A 194 -11.96 -9.37 -8.13
N ILE A 195 -12.68 -9.38 -9.25
CA ILE A 195 -13.83 -8.50 -9.45
C ILE A 195 -15.02 -9.35 -9.04
N GLU A 196 -15.67 -9.01 -7.91
CA GLU A 196 -17.01 -9.55 -7.62
C GLU A 196 -17.94 -9.02 -8.71
N VAL A 197 -18.07 -9.80 -9.79
CA VAL A 197 -19.15 -9.61 -10.75
C VAL A 197 -20.33 -10.34 -10.12
N ASP A 198 -21.14 -9.61 -9.35
CA ASP A 198 -22.43 -10.12 -8.93
C ASP A 198 -23.17 -10.57 -10.20
N GLY A 199 -23.46 -11.87 -10.23
CA GLY A 199 -24.08 -12.55 -11.35
C GLY A 199 -25.36 -11.86 -11.78
N CYS A 200 -25.34 -11.27 -12.97
CA CYS A 200 -26.54 -11.11 -13.78
C CYS A 200 -26.66 -12.36 -14.65
N ASP A 201 -27.26 -13.41 -14.09
CA ASP A 201 -28.04 -14.41 -14.84
C ASP A 201 -29.54 -14.13 -14.63
#